data_AF-A0A2R7Y4T5-F1
#
_entry.id   AF-A0A2R7Y4T5-F1
#
_cell.length_a   1.000
_cell.length_b   1.000
_cell.length_c   1.000
_cell.angle_alpha   90.00
_cell.angle_beta   90.00
_cell.angle_gamma   90.00
#
_symmetry.space_group_name_H-M   'P 1'
#
loop_
_entity.id
_entity.type
_entity.pdbx_description
1 polymer ?
#
loop_
_entity_poly.entity_id
_entity_poly.type
_entity_poly.pdbx_seq_one_letter_code
_entity_poly.pdbx_strand_id
1 'polypeptide(L)'
;MLKKAFGLVLTLLFTMALLTTHVVIPQTLDGLRLITFGSQSCPHCRALHDFFSKNYVGMYTFFWVEDKVGSELFAYLAGVEVSYGLSTNYAYAVPQTLVLSEGRAVAIVIGEVTNVDFWNGLLNLKPNTSIPIYLGNNRLVSIPQEGLTQLITNINYTLKTSAITSTPATTQATTSSNANASGANLTGVAVVAAGVVLAVAYFIVKRRKP
;
A
#
# COMPACT_ATOMS: atom_id res chain seq x y z
N MET A 1 -29.18 -18.03 -38.55
CA MET A 1 -28.36 -16.88 -38.08
C MET A 1 -28.38 -16.64 -36.56
N LEU A 2 -29.39 -17.12 -35.81
CA LEU A 2 -29.52 -16.91 -34.36
C LEU A 2 -28.41 -17.57 -33.50
N LYS A 3 -27.79 -18.66 -33.97
CA LYS A 3 -26.73 -19.39 -33.26
C LYS A 3 -25.39 -18.63 -33.16
N LYS A 4 -25.12 -17.65 -34.04
CA LYS A 4 -23.86 -16.87 -34.03
C LYS A 4 -23.88 -15.70 -33.05
N ALA A 5 -25.05 -15.15 -32.71
CA ALA A 5 -25.18 -14.01 -31.80
C ALA A 5 -25.07 -14.42 -30.31
N PHE A 6 -25.46 -15.65 -29.96
CA PHE A 6 -25.44 -16.13 -28.57
C PHE A 6 -24.01 -16.42 -28.07
N GLY A 7 -23.11 -16.86 -28.94
CA GLY A 7 -21.71 -17.13 -28.58
C GLY A 7 -20.90 -15.86 -28.29
N LEU A 8 -21.23 -14.73 -28.92
CA LEU A 8 -20.51 -13.47 -28.78
C LEU A 8 -20.91 -12.73 -27.48
N VAL A 9 -22.14 -12.89 -27.02
CA VAL A 9 -22.61 -12.31 -25.74
C VAL A 9 -22.07 -13.10 -24.54
N LEU A 10 -21.99 -14.43 -24.65
CA LEU A 10 -21.46 -15.27 -23.57
C LEU A 10 -19.95 -15.07 -23.37
N THR A 11 -19.20 -14.83 -24.44
CA THR A 11 -17.76 -14.51 -24.37
C THR A 11 -17.50 -13.14 -23.74
N LEU A 12 -18.36 -12.14 -23.99
CA LEU A 12 -18.23 -10.79 -23.43
C LEU A 12 -18.59 -10.73 -21.93
N LEU A 13 -19.52 -11.57 -21.47
CA LEU A 13 -19.83 -11.74 -20.04
C LEU A 13 -18.72 -12.48 -19.29
N PHE A 14 -18.04 -13.44 -19.93
CA PHE A 14 -16.94 -14.18 -19.32
C PHE A 14 -15.66 -13.34 -19.19
N THR A 15 -15.40 -12.40 -20.10
CA THR A 15 -14.25 -11.49 -19.98
C THR A 15 -14.44 -10.39 -18.92
N MET A 16 -15.67 -9.95 -18.67
CA MET A 16 -15.98 -8.99 -17.61
C MET A 16 -15.88 -9.57 -16.19
N ALA A 17 -16.06 -10.89 -16.03
CA ALA A 17 -15.94 -11.56 -14.72
C ALA A 17 -14.48 -11.85 -14.30
N LEU A 18 -13.51 -11.74 -15.21
CA LEU A 18 -12.10 -12.10 -14.93
C LEU A 18 -11.25 -10.96 -14.35
N LEU A 19 -11.78 -9.74 -14.20
CA LEU A 19 -10.95 -8.54 -14.03
C LEU A 19 -10.77 -7.99 -12.60
N THR A 20 -11.28 -8.63 -11.55
CA THR A 20 -11.06 -8.10 -10.18
C THR A 20 -10.83 -9.15 -9.12
N THR A 21 -9.93 -10.12 -9.35
CA THR A 21 -9.31 -10.83 -8.24
C THR A 21 -8.17 -9.97 -7.71
N HIS A 22 -8.46 -9.14 -6.71
CA HIS A 22 -7.41 -8.46 -5.96
C HIS A 22 -6.71 -9.50 -5.09
N VAL A 23 -5.59 -10.03 -5.58
CA VAL A 23 -4.72 -10.88 -4.78
C VAL A 23 -4.13 -10.01 -3.68
N VAL A 24 -4.65 -10.12 -2.47
CA VAL A 24 -4.01 -9.54 -1.28
C VAL A 24 -2.83 -10.44 -0.95
N ILE A 25 -1.66 -10.08 -1.45
CA ILE A 25 -0.42 -10.78 -1.10
C ILE A 25 -0.04 -10.35 0.32
N PRO A 26 0.06 -11.28 1.29
CA PRO A 26 0.55 -10.94 2.61
C PRO A 26 1.97 -10.38 2.48
N GLN A 27 2.18 -9.14 2.94
CA GLN A 27 3.49 -8.51 2.89
C GLN A 27 4.38 -9.15 3.97
N THR A 28 5.31 -10.00 3.57
CA THR A 28 6.49 -10.31 4.38
C THR A 28 7.58 -9.28 4.08
N LEU A 29 8.66 -9.24 4.86
CA LEU A 29 9.85 -8.49 4.47
C LEU A 29 10.45 -8.97 3.13
N ASP A 30 10.03 -10.14 2.63
CA ASP A 30 10.47 -10.65 1.34
C ASP A 30 9.87 -9.80 0.22
N GLY A 31 10.68 -8.89 -0.31
CA GLY A 31 10.30 -7.96 -1.38
C GLY A 31 10.06 -6.53 -0.89
N LEU A 32 9.88 -6.31 0.42
CA LEU A 32 9.78 -4.96 0.98
C LEU A 32 11.17 -4.31 1.06
N ARG A 33 11.30 -3.15 0.44
CA ARG A 33 12.57 -2.41 0.36
C ARG A 33 12.49 -1.01 0.96
N LEU A 34 11.29 -0.46 1.12
CA LEU A 34 11.06 0.90 1.62
C LEU A 34 10.01 0.85 2.74
N ILE A 35 10.39 1.21 3.96
CA ILE A 35 9.46 1.34 5.10
C ILE A 35 9.39 2.81 5.46
N THR A 36 8.22 3.42 5.31
CA THR A 36 8.07 4.85 5.56
C THR A 36 7.17 5.11 6.76
N PHE A 37 7.62 6.01 7.63
CA PHE A 37 6.82 6.59 8.69
C PHE A 37 6.31 7.94 8.24
N GLY A 38 5.00 8.16 8.39
CA GLY A 38 4.36 9.38 7.93
C GLY A 38 3.16 9.74 8.78
N SER A 39 2.67 10.97 8.63
CA SER A 39 1.39 11.41 9.19
C SER A 39 0.36 11.53 8.07
N GLN A 40 -0.88 11.12 8.33
CA GLN A 40 -1.98 11.31 7.39
C GLN A 40 -2.28 12.79 7.14
N SER A 41 -2.04 13.64 8.14
CA SER A 41 -2.22 15.10 8.05
C SER A 41 -1.11 15.81 7.27
N CYS A 42 0.07 15.18 7.16
CA CYS A 42 1.26 15.74 6.52
C CYS A 42 1.18 15.70 4.98
N PRO A 43 1.16 16.86 4.28
CA PRO A 43 1.08 16.90 2.81
C PRO A 43 2.30 16.26 2.13
N HIS A 44 3.49 16.46 2.69
CA HIS A 44 4.73 15.86 2.20
C HIS A 44 4.71 14.33 2.28
N CYS A 45 4.08 13.78 3.31
CA CYS A 45 3.93 12.35 3.52
C CYS A 45 2.98 11.74 2.49
N ARG A 46 1.87 12.43 2.16
CA ARG A 46 0.95 12.01 1.10
C ARG A 46 1.60 12.08 -0.28
N ALA A 47 2.34 13.14 -0.56
CA ALA A 47 3.05 13.27 -1.84
C ALA A 47 4.11 12.16 -2.02
N LEU A 48 4.86 11.84 -0.96
CA LEU A 48 5.81 10.72 -1.00
C LEU A 48 5.10 9.36 -1.15
N HIS A 49 3.98 9.15 -0.46
CA HIS A 49 3.16 7.95 -0.61
C HIS A 49 2.66 7.79 -2.06
N ASP A 50 2.16 8.86 -2.68
CA ASP A 50 1.70 8.86 -4.07
C ASP A 50 2.84 8.64 -5.07
N PHE A 51 4.03 9.14 -4.75
CA PHE A 51 5.23 8.86 -5.54
C PHE A 51 5.62 7.38 -5.46
N PHE A 52 5.62 6.78 -4.26
CA PHE A 52 5.93 5.35 -4.09
C PHE A 52 4.87 4.43 -4.67
N SER A 53 3.59 4.77 -4.56
CA SER A 53 2.49 3.99 -5.15
C SER A 53 2.58 3.87 -6.67
N LYS A 54 3.19 4.87 -7.33
CA LYS A 54 3.39 4.87 -8.79
C LYS A 54 4.67 4.17 -9.22
N ASN A 55 5.76 4.30 -8.45
CA ASN A 55 7.10 3.92 -8.90
C ASN A 55 7.66 2.64 -8.24
N TYR A 56 7.14 2.25 -7.07
CA TYR A 56 7.70 1.17 -6.24
C TYR A 56 6.62 0.17 -5.79
N VAL A 57 5.66 -0.12 -6.65
CA VAL A 57 4.52 -1.01 -6.37
C VAL A 57 5.00 -2.34 -5.77
N GLY A 58 4.45 -2.69 -4.61
CA GLY A 58 4.79 -3.94 -3.90
C GLY A 58 6.14 -3.92 -3.17
N MET A 59 6.92 -2.84 -3.26
CA MET A 59 8.23 -2.72 -2.60
C MET A 59 8.24 -1.77 -1.41
N TYR A 60 7.12 -1.09 -1.14
CA TYR A 60 7.02 -0.12 -0.05
C TYR A 60 5.84 -0.40 0.88
N THR A 61 5.95 0.11 2.11
CA THR A 61 4.88 0.16 3.09
C THR A 61 4.92 1.49 3.86
N PHE A 62 3.77 1.92 4.35
CA PHE A 62 3.62 3.12 5.18
C PHE A 62 3.07 2.73 6.55
N PHE A 63 3.76 3.15 7.60
CA PHE A 63 3.27 3.18 8.97
C PHE A 63 2.84 4.61 9.29
N TRP A 64 1.54 4.79 9.56
CA TRP A 64 1.02 6.08 9.99
C TRP A 64 1.28 6.28 11.47
N VAL A 65 1.85 7.42 11.84
CA VAL A 65 2.18 7.73 13.24
C VAL A 65 0.93 7.98 14.09
N GLU A 66 -0.23 8.17 13.47
CA GLU A 66 -1.52 8.20 14.15
C GLU A 66 -1.97 6.80 14.62
N ASP A 67 -1.48 5.74 13.98
CA ASP A 67 -1.75 4.36 14.39
C ASP A 67 -0.85 3.98 15.56
N LYS A 68 -1.38 3.26 16.56
CA LYS A 68 -0.61 2.84 17.75
C LYS A 68 0.73 2.18 17.37
N VAL A 69 0.69 1.22 16.45
CA VAL A 69 1.89 0.48 16.03
C VAL A 69 2.86 1.38 15.28
N GLY A 70 2.36 2.25 14.39
CA GLY A 70 3.20 3.19 13.65
C GLY A 70 3.87 4.20 14.58
N SER A 71 3.14 4.72 15.57
CA SER A 71 3.67 5.61 16.60
C SER A 71 4.77 4.95 17.44
N GLU A 72 4.57 3.71 17.88
CA GLU A 72 5.55 2.98 18.70
C GLU A 72 6.84 2.70 17.92
N LEU A 73 6.72 2.23 16.68
CA LEU A 73 7.87 1.97 15.81
C LEU A 73 8.61 3.26 15.44
N PHE A 74 7.87 4.34 15.15
CA PHE A 74 8.47 5.64 14.83
C PHE A 74 9.19 6.25 16.03
N ALA A 75 8.59 6.19 17.23
CA ALA A 75 9.24 6.65 18.45
C ALA A 75 10.52 5.86 18.75
N TYR A 76 10.52 4.55 18.48
CA TYR A 76 11.73 3.73 18.60
C TYR A 76 12.83 4.21 17.65
N LEU A 77 12.50 4.42 16.36
CA LEU A 77 13.44 4.92 15.36
C LEU A 77 14.03 6.28 15.79
N ALA A 78 13.17 7.24 16.14
CA ALA A 78 13.58 8.56 16.60
C ALA A 78 14.52 8.47 17.82
N GLY A 79 14.20 7.60 18.78
CA GLY A 79 15.03 7.36 19.96
C GLY A 79 16.44 6.85 19.62
N VAL A 80 16.53 5.90 18.69
CA VAL A 80 17.82 5.41 18.17
C VAL A 80 18.60 6.55 17.53
N GLU A 81 17.98 7.32 16.65
CA GLU A 81 18.67 8.41 15.93
C GLU A 81 19.18 9.49 16.87
N VAL A 82 18.38 9.89 17.86
CA VAL A 82 18.79 10.85 18.90
C VAL A 82 19.95 10.29 19.73
N SER A 83 19.92 8.99 20.08
CA SER A 83 21.01 8.35 20.84
C SER A 83 22.36 8.38 20.11
N TYR A 84 22.33 8.47 18.78
CA TYR A 84 23.51 8.60 17.92
C TYR A 84 23.77 10.02 17.41
N GLY A 85 23.14 11.03 18.04
CA GLY A 85 23.47 12.44 17.86
C GLY A 85 22.66 13.18 16.78
N LEU A 86 21.61 12.58 16.23
CA LEU A 86 20.68 13.32 15.38
C LEU A 86 19.85 14.30 16.24
N SER A 87 19.69 15.54 15.78
CA SER A 87 18.83 16.51 16.45
C SER A 87 17.38 16.02 16.49
N THR A 88 16.69 16.28 17.60
CA THR A 88 15.26 15.99 17.75
C THR A 88 14.39 16.65 16.68
N ASN A 89 14.82 17.79 16.13
CA ASN A 89 14.14 18.47 15.02
C ASN A 89 14.10 17.61 13.74
N TYR A 90 15.09 16.72 13.56
CA TYR A 90 15.15 15.83 12.42
C TYR A 90 14.64 14.43 12.76
N ALA A 91 14.98 13.89 13.93
CA ALA A 91 14.61 12.53 14.34
C ALA A 91 13.08 12.31 14.46
N TYR A 92 12.32 13.38 14.75
CA TYR A 92 10.86 13.32 14.80
C TYR A 92 10.18 13.90 13.54
N ALA A 93 10.94 14.22 12.50
CA ALA A 93 10.39 14.76 11.26
C ALA A 93 9.78 13.64 10.40
N VAL A 94 8.68 13.94 9.74
CA VAL A 94 8.01 13.05 8.78
C VAL A 94 7.89 13.74 7.41
N PRO A 95 7.91 12.99 6.30
CA PRO A 95 8.06 11.54 6.23
C PRO A 95 9.52 11.09 6.46
N GLN A 96 9.69 9.85 6.93
CA GLN A 96 11.00 9.24 7.11
C GLN A 96 10.99 7.80 6.60
N THR A 97 11.89 7.48 5.67
CA THR A 97 11.93 6.19 4.99
C THR A 97 13.21 5.42 5.34
N LEU A 98 13.03 4.22 5.90
CA LEU A 98 14.08 3.22 6.05
C LEU A 98 14.21 2.43 4.73
N VAL A 99 15.40 2.46 4.13
CA VAL A 99 15.72 1.69 2.93
C VAL A 99 16.37 0.38 3.35
N LEU A 100 15.85 -0.73 2.82
CA LEU A 100 16.31 -2.07 3.13
C LEU A 100 17.03 -2.75 1.94
N SER A 101 17.99 -3.59 2.28
CA SER A 101 18.64 -4.55 1.38
C SER A 101 18.90 -5.83 2.18
N GLU A 102 18.47 -6.98 1.66
CA GLU A 102 18.65 -8.29 2.33
C GLU A 102 18.14 -8.30 3.79
N GLY A 103 17.01 -7.63 4.05
CA GLY A 103 16.42 -7.53 5.38
C GLY A 103 17.19 -6.64 6.37
N ARG A 104 18.19 -5.88 5.91
CA ARG A 104 18.99 -4.95 6.72
C ARG A 104 18.83 -3.52 6.22
N ALA A 105 18.99 -2.55 7.10
CA ALA A 105 18.97 -1.15 6.69
C ALA A 105 20.22 -0.81 5.87
N VAL A 106 20.04 0.05 4.87
CA VAL A 106 21.15 0.60 4.06
C VAL A 106 21.14 2.13 4.03
N ALA A 107 20.00 2.76 4.33
CA ALA A 107 19.89 4.20 4.47
C ALA A 107 18.63 4.57 5.24
N ILE A 108 18.60 5.80 5.78
CA ILE A 108 17.39 6.47 6.25
C ILE A 108 17.28 7.79 5.48
N VAL A 109 16.09 8.12 4.99
CA VAL A 109 15.83 9.37 4.27
C VAL A 109 14.71 10.13 4.97
N ILE A 110 14.99 11.36 5.36
CA ILE A 110 14.04 12.29 5.97
C ILE A 110 13.59 13.27 4.88
N GLY A 111 12.27 13.38 4.68
CA GLY A 111 11.64 14.31 3.75
C GLY A 111 11.08 13.67 2.47
N GLU A 112 10.42 14.51 1.68
CA GLU A 112 9.74 14.13 0.44
C GLU A 112 10.70 14.18 -0.75
N VAL A 113 11.42 13.09 -1.01
CA VAL A 113 12.24 12.97 -2.23
C VAL A 113 11.43 12.29 -3.34
N THR A 114 11.20 12.97 -4.45
CA THR A 114 10.43 12.46 -5.61
C THR A 114 11.32 12.15 -6.83
N ASN A 115 12.61 11.92 -6.60
CA ASN A 115 13.58 11.59 -7.64
C ASN A 115 13.82 10.07 -7.72
N VAL A 116 13.47 9.45 -8.85
CA VAL A 116 13.59 7.99 -9.07
C VAL A 116 15.05 7.52 -9.04
N ASP A 117 15.98 8.27 -9.63
CA ASP A 117 17.40 7.90 -9.70
C ASP A 117 18.03 7.85 -8.30
N PHE A 118 17.67 8.79 -7.43
CA PHE A 118 18.09 8.81 -6.03
C PHE A 118 17.68 7.53 -5.31
N TRP A 119 16.39 7.18 -5.35
CA TRP A 119 15.88 5.98 -4.69
C TRP A 119 16.47 4.71 -5.30
N ASN A 120 16.61 4.62 -6.62
CA ASN A 120 17.23 3.49 -7.29
C ASN A 120 18.71 3.34 -6.88
N GLY A 121 19.42 4.47 -6.71
CA GLY A 121 20.78 4.47 -6.15
C GLY A 121 20.82 3.83 -4.76
N LEU A 122 19.91 4.22 -3.85
CA LEU A 122 19.84 3.66 -2.50
C LEU A 122 19.42 2.18 -2.50
N LEU A 123 18.50 1.79 -3.38
CA LEU A 123 18.03 0.41 -3.52
C LEU A 123 19.10 -0.55 -4.07
N ASN A 124 20.16 -0.02 -4.68
CA ASN A 124 21.30 -0.82 -5.14
C ASN A 124 22.43 -0.93 -4.11
N LEU A 125 22.28 -0.30 -2.94
CA LEU A 125 23.26 -0.40 -1.86
C LEU A 125 23.24 -1.79 -1.21
N LYS A 126 24.43 -2.20 -0.76
CA LYS A 126 24.62 -3.42 0.04
C LYS A 126 24.63 -3.07 1.54
N PRO A 127 24.21 -3.99 2.41
CA PRO A 127 24.29 -3.79 3.85
C PRO A 127 25.68 -3.38 4.32
N ASN A 128 25.73 -2.42 5.24
CA ASN A 128 26.95 -1.91 5.85
C ASN A 128 26.77 -1.83 7.38
N THR A 129 27.86 -1.64 8.13
CA THR A 129 27.82 -1.37 9.57
C THR A 129 27.43 0.07 9.87
N SER A 130 27.63 1.00 8.92
CA SER A 130 27.28 2.41 9.06
C SER A 130 26.16 2.79 8.09
N ILE A 131 25.04 3.29 8.64
CA ILE A 131 23.82 3.60 7.92
C ILE A 131 23.70 5.11 7.75
N PRO A 132 23.83 5.65 6.53
CA PRO A 132 23.68 7.07 6.28
C PRO A 132 22.24 7.54 6.50
N ILE A 133 22.10 8.70 7.14
CA ILE A 133 20.84 9.45 7.24
C ILE A 133 20.92 10.63 6.28
N TYR A 134 19.90 10.78 5.43
CA TYR A 134 19.76 11.88 4.49
C TYR A 134 18.62 12.81 4.92
N LEU A 135 18.79 14.12 4.68
CA LEU A 135 17.70 15.10 4.65
C LEU A 135 17.51 15.56 3.21
N GLY A 136 16.40 15.14 2.62
CA GLY A 136 16.26 15.15 1.17
C GLY A 136 17.41 14.37 0.52
N ASN A 137 18.20 15.05 -0.30
CA ASN A 137 19.34 14.45 -1.00
C ASN A 137 20.68 14.68 -0.28
N ASN A 138 20.67 15.37 0.86
CA ASN A 138 21.90 15.75 1.57
C ASN A 138 22.17 14.76 2.70
N ARG A 139 23.35 14.13 2.69
CA ARG A 139 23.78 13.26 3.80
C ARG A 139 24.04 14.11 5.05
N LEU A 140 23.39 13.77 6.16
CA LEU A 140 23.55 14.46 7.44
C LEU A 140 24.59 13.76 8.32
N VAL A 141 24.27 12.55 8.73
CA VAL A 141 25.04 11.77 9.71
C VAL A 141 25.00 10.30 9.33
N SER A 142 25.60 9.44 10.15
CA SER A 142 25.43 7.99 10.02
C SER A 142 25.32 7.36 11.39
N ILE A 143 24.47 6.34 11.48
CA ILE A 143 24.24 5.58 12.72
C ILE A 143 24.67 4.13 12.50
N PRO A 144 25.06 3.41 13.55
CA PRO A 144 25.48 2.03 13.38
C PRO A 144 24.28 1.10 13.17
N GLN A 145 24.49 0.05 12.38
CA GLN A 145 23.46 -0.92 12.02
C GLN A 145 22.91 -1.67 13.25
N GLU A 146 23.71 -1.88 14.30
CA GLU A 146 23.20 -2.52 15.52
C GLU A 146 22.00 -1.78 16.13
N GLY A 147 21.97 -0.45 16.06
CA GLY A 147 20.89 0.37 16.60
C GLY A 147 19.53 0.12 15.94
N LEU A 148 19.51 -0.39 14.71
CA LEU A 148 18.28 -0.62 13.94
C LEU A 148 17.79 -2.08 13.98
N THR A 149 18.56 -3.00 14.56
CA THR A 149 18.27 -4.43 14.48
C THR A 149 16.94 -4.78 15.15
N GLN A 150 16.67 -4.21 16.32
CA GLN A 150 15.43 -4.46 17.03
C GLN A 150 14.23 -3.83 16.32
N LEU A 151 14.39 -2.62 15.75
CA LEU A 151 13.35 -1.96 14.97
C LEU A 151 12.91 -2.83 13.80
N ILE A 152 13.87 -3.32 13.00
CA ILE A 152 13.59 -4.18 11.84
C ILE A 152 12.93 -5.49 12.28
N THR A 153 13.38 -6.06 13.39
CA THR A 153 12.77 -7.27 13.97
C THR A 153 11.31 -7.02 14.34
N ASN A 154 11.01 -5.90 15.00
CA ASN A 154 9.64 -5.54 15.40
C ASN A 154 8.75 -5.29 14.16
N ILE A 155 9.28 -4.60 13.14
CA ILE A 155 8.56 -4.39 11.88
C ILE A 155 8.22 -5.73 11.21
N ASN A 156 9.19 -6.65 11.12
CA ASN A 156 8.95 -7.98 10.55
C ASN A 156 7.85 -8.73 11.29
N TYR A 157 7.87 -8.67 12.62
CA TYR A 157 6.85 -9.29 13.46
C TYR A 157 5.47 -8.71 13.17
N THR A 158 5.35 -7.37 13.16
CA THR A 158 4.11 -6.64 12.84
C THR A 158 3.55 -7.00 11.47
N LEU A 159 4.40 -7.08 10.44
CA LEU A 159 3.97 -7.40 9.08
C LEU A 159 3.46 -8.85 8.98
N LYS A 160 4.15 -9.79 9.64
CA LYS A 160 3.74 -11.20 9.69
C LYS A 160 2.42 -11.41 10.43
N THR A 161 2.22 -10.75 11.57
CA THR A 161 0.96 -10.89 12.33
C THR A 161 -0.22 -10.28 11.58
N SER A 162 -0.03 -9.12 10.95
CA SER A 162 -1.06 -8.46 10.13
C SER A 162 -1.47 -9.32 8.92
N ALA A 163 -0.52 -10.02 8.30
CA ALA A 163 -0.81 -10.97 7.24
C ALA A 163 -1.71 -12.14 7.70
N ILE A 164 -1.47 -12.69 8.89
CA ILE A 164 -2.22 -13.85 9.41
C ILE A 164 -3.69 -13.49 9.72
N THR A 165 -3.93 -12.27 10.22
CA THR A 165 -5.29 -11.79 10.54
C THR A 165 -6.13 -11.51 9.28
N SER A 166 -5.51 -11.39 8.10
CA SER A 166 -6.21 -11.15 6.82
C SER A 166 -6.73 -12.42 6.11
N THR A 167 -6.69 -13.58 6.78
CA THR A 167 -7.27 -14.84 6.27
C THR A 167 -8.79 -14.69 6.04
N PRO A 168 -9.37 -15.15 4.90
CA PRO A 168 -10.77 -14.90 4.57
C PRO A 168 -11.69 -15.46 5.66
N ALA A 169 -12.54 -14.61 6.22
CA ALA A 169 -13.70 -15.07 6.97
C ALA A 169 -14.55 -15.95 6.05
N THR A 170 -14.56 -17.26 6.31
CA THR A 170 -15.54 -18.17 5.73
C THR A 170 -16.92 -17.63 6.08
N THR A 171 -17.66 -17.22 5.05
CA THR A 171 -19.02 -16.70 5.14
C THR A 171 -19.91 -17.76 5.80
N GLN A 172 -20.15 -17.64 7.11
CA GLN A 172 -21.34 -18.23 7.72
C GLN A 172 -22.48 -17.25 7.51
N ALA A 173 -23.42 -17.66 6.67
CA ALA A 173 -24.70 -17.01 6.53
C ALA A 173 -25.47 -17.15 7.85
N THR A 174 -25.56 -16.07 8.61
CA THR A 174 -26.56 -15.94 9.67
C THR A 174 -27.51 -14.83 9.29
N THR A 175 -28.68 -15.24 8.81
CA THR A 175 -29.85 -14.40 8.58
C THR A 175 -30.26 -13.77 9.90
N SER A 176 -30.22 -12.44 10.01
CA SER A 176 -31.05 -11.67 10.96
C SER A 176 -31.14 -10.21 10.52
N SER A 177 -32.37 -9.84 10.21
CA SER A 177 -32.88 -8.51 9.90
C SER A 177 -32.67 -7.51 11.04
N ASN A 178 -32.21 -6.30 10.73
CA ASN A 178 -32.97 -5.07 11.02
C ASN A 178 -32.29 -3.83 10.44
N ALA A 179 -33.13 -2.97 9.87
CA ALA A 179 -32.78 -1.71 9.23
C ALA A 179 -32.61 -0.57 10.26
N ASN A 180 -31.64 0.32 10.04
CA ASN A 180 -31.90 1.74 9.79
C ASN A 180 -30.60 2.54 9.47
N ALA A 181 -30.68 3.26 8.33
CA ALA A 181 -30.10 4.55 7.89
C ALA A 181 -28.89 5.16 8.64
N SER A 182 -27.91 5.88 8.07
CA SER A 182 -27.73 6.68 6.83
C SER A 182 -26.32 7.35 6.94
N GLY A 183 -25.52 7.69 5.91
CA GLY A 183 -25.70 7.69 4.45
C GLY A 183 -24.42 8.08 3.66
N ALA A 184 -24.51 7.89 2.33
CA ALA A 184 -23.80 8.48 1.17
C ALA A 184 -22.24 8.39 1.07
N ASN A 185 -21.59 8.06 -0.06
CA ASN A 185 -21.97 7.87 -1.46
C ASN A 185 -20.82 7.20 -2.24
N LEU A 186 -21.12 6.27 -3.16
CA LEU A 186 -20.44 6.11 -4.46
C LEU A 186 -21.23 5.12 -5.33
N THR A 187 -22.35 5.61 -5.85
CA THR A 187 -23.15 5.02 -6.91
C THR A 187 -22.47 5.27 -8.25
N GLY A 188 -21.88 4.24 -8.86
CA GLY A 188 -21.23 4.38 -10.18
C GLY A 188 -21.32 3.19 -11.13
N VAL A 189 -21.88 2.04 -10.73
CA VAL A 189 -21.80 0.82 -11.58
C VAL A 189 -23.15 0.12 -11.81
N ALA A 190 -24.20 0.44 -11.05
CA ALA A 190 -25.49 -0.24 -11.20
C ALA A 190 -26.35 0.24 -12.40
N VAL A 191 -26.09 1.43 -12.95
CA VAL A 191 -26.92 2.00 -14.04
C VAL A 191 -26.56 1.40 -15.41
N VAL A 192 -25.35 0.89 -15.59
CA VAL A 192 -24.90 0.33 -16.88
C VAL A 192 -25.48 -1.06 -17.12
N ALA A 193 -25.65 -1.88 -16.08
CA ALA A 193 -26.18 -3.24 -16.23
C ALA A 193 -27.67 -3.26 -16.60
N ALA A 194 -28.49 -2.39 -16.00
CA ALA A 194 -29.92 -2.33 -16.32
C ALA A 194 -30.20 -1.80 -17.73
N GLY A 195 -29.41 -0.83 -18.20
CA GLY A 195 -29.55 -0.26 -19.55
C GLY A 195 -29.24 -1.27 -20.66
N VAL A 196 -28.21 -2.11 -20.48
CA VAL A 196 -27.83 -3.13 -21.46
C VAL A 196 -28.89 -4.24 -21.54
N VAL A 197 -29.48 -4.66 -20.41
CA VAL A 197 -30.53 -5.68 -20.40
C VAL A 197 -31.81 -5.18 -21.09
N LEU A 198 -32.21 -3.92 -20.85
CA LEU A 198 -33.38 -3.31 -21.51
C LEU A 198 -33.17 -3.14 -23.02
N ALA A 199 -31.97 -2.74 -23.47
CA ALA A 199 -31.65 -2.60 -24.88
C ALA A 199 -31.69 -3.96 -25.62
N VAL A 200 -31.18 -5.02 -24.98
CA VAL A 200 -31.21 -6.38 -25.53
C VAL A 200 -32.65 -6.92 -25.59
N ALA A 201 -33.45 -6.70 -24.54
CA ALA A 201 -34.86 -7.11 -24.52
C ALA A 201 -35.68 -6.39 -25.61
N TYR A 202 -35.48 -5.07 -25.78
CA TYR A 202 -36.14 -4.29 -26.83
C TYR A 202 -35.78 -4.77 -28.24
N PHE A 203 -34.50 -5.09 -28.48
CA PHE A 203 -34.04 -5.58 -29.78
C PHE A 203 -34.60 -6.96 -30.14
N ILE A 204 -34.80 -7.83 -29.14
CA ILE A 204 -35.40 -9.16 -29.33
C ILE A 204 -36.91 -9.04 -29.65
N VAL A 205 -37.63 -8.14 -28.98
CA VAL A 205 -39.06 -7.94 -29.21
C VAL A 205 -39.32 -7.31 -30.59
N LYS A 206 -38.51 -6.33 -31.01
CA LYS A 206 -38.68 -5.66 -32.32
C LYS A 206 -38.48 -6.61 -33.52
N ARG A 207 -37.67 -7.67 -33.39
CA ARG A 207 -37.44 -8.65 -34.47
C ARG A 207 -38.49 -9.76 -34.57
N ARG A 208 -39.46 -9.83 -33.65
CA ARG A 208 -40.52 -10.86 -33.65
C ARG A 208 -41.86 -10.42 -34.22
N LYS A 209 -42.01 -9.16 -34.66
CA LYS A 209 -43.16 -8.76 -35.46
C LYS A 209 -42.82 -8.93 -36.95
N PRO A 210 -43.58 -9.74 -37.71
CA PRO A 210 -43.42 -9.86 -39.16
C PRO A 210 -43.76 -8.55 -39.87
#